data_AF-A0A831K891-F1
#
_entry.id   AF-A0A831K891-F1
#
_cell.length_a   1.000
_cell.length_b   1.000
_cell.length_c   1.000
_cell.angle_alpha   90.00
_cell.angle_beta   90.00
_cell.angle_gamma   90.00
#
_symmetry.space_group_name_H-M   'P 1'
#
loop_
_entity.id
_entity.type
_entity.pdbx_description
1 polymer ?
#
loop_
_entity_poly.entity_id
_entity_poly.type
_entity_poly.pdbx_seq_one_letter_code
_entity_poly.pdbx_strand_id
1 'polypeptide(L)'
;RELGFSTITANSMDTVGDRDFALEFLFCCTVIQLHLSRLAEELVLWSSKEFEFMRIGDRYCTGSSIMPQKKNPDIPELIRGKAGRVTGSLMSLLMTVKGLPLTYNRDLQEDKEPIFDALDTVQASLSIMAELLDNLTFNTEKMQAATLGGFMTATDLADYLVRKNMPFRQAHGVVGRIVALCQQRGVELVDLKLDELRTFSKLIEADIYQVLSIAGSVNSRVSAGGTAEVRVAEALDRAEQQLGIS
;
A
#
# COMPACT_ATOMS: atom_id res chain seq x y z
N ARG A 1 28.59 -27.14 -15.25
CA ARG A 1 28.78 -27.87 -13.97
C ARG A 1 29.85 -27.23 -13.11
N GLU A 2 31.10 -27.09 -13.56
CA GLU A 2 32.16 -26.43 -12.76
C GLU A 2 31.81 -24.98 -12.37
N LEU A 3 31.14 -24.23 -13.26
CA LEU A 3 30.68 -22.86 -13.01
C LEU A 3 29.28 -22.74 -12.38
N GLY A 4 28.65 -23.85 -11.97
CA GLY A 4 27.32 -23.83 -11.34
C GLY A 4 26.11 -23.64 -12.27
N PHE A 5 26.28 -23.38 -13.57
CA PHE A 5 25.15 -23.31 -14.53
C PHE A 5 24.44 -24.65 -14.71
N SER A 6 23.11 -24.59 -14.88
CA SER A 6 22.22 -25.74 -15.09
C SER A 6 22.39 -26.39 -16.46
N THR A 7 22.59 -25.58 -17.51
CA THR A 7 22.81 -26.02 -18.90
C THR A 7 23.77 -25.09 -19.64
N ILE A 8 24.21 -25.50 -20.82
CA ILE A 8 24.92 -24.65 -21.79
C ILE A 8 23.90 -23.92 -22.69
N THR A 9 24.31 -22.78 -23.26
CA THR A 9 23.54 -22.07 -24.27
C THR A 9 23.54 -22.83 -25.60
N ALA A 10 22.47 -22.64 -26.40
CA ALA A 10 22.27 -23.39 -27.65
C ALA A 10 22.93 -22.72 -28.87
N ASN A 11 23.28 -21.44 -28.79
CA ASN A 11 23.80 -20.65 -29.90
C ASN A 11 24.88 -19.67 -29.43
N SER A 12 26.07 -19.73 -30.05
CA SER A 12 27.21 -18.89 -29.68
C SER A 12 27.03 -17.41 -30.02
N MET A 13 26.30 -17.09 -31.10
CA MET A 13 26.02 -15.71 -31.52
C MET A 13 25.11 -15.01 -30.51
N ASP A 14 24.09 -15.73 -30.05
CA ASP A 14 23.19 -15.31 -28.99
C ASP A 14 23.95 -15.12 -27.66
N THR A 15 24.73 -16.14 -27.25
CA THR A 15 25.50 -16.13 -25.99
C THR A 15 26.33 -14.86 -25.77
N VAL A 16 26.95 -14.32 -26.83
CA VAL A 16 27.83 -13.15 -26.70
C VAL A 16 27.11 -11.81 -26.89
N GLY A 17 25.89 -11.82 -27.44
CA GLY A 17 25.05 -10.64 -27.65
C GLY A 17 23.93 -10.46 -26.61
N ASP A 18 23.55 -11.53 -25.91
CA ASP A 18 22.41 -11.58 -24.99
C ASP A 18 22.60 -10.67 -23.77
N ARG A 19 21.57 -9.88 -23.45
CA ARG A 19 21.41 -9.07 -22.22
C ARG A 19 19.99 -9.14 -21.66
N ASP A 20 19.18 -10.11 -22.09
CA ASP A 20 17.80 -10.25 -21.65
C ASP A 20 17.75 -10.53 -20.14
N PHE A 21 18.67 -11.34 -19.63
CA PHE A 21 18.81 -11.59 -18.19
C PHE A 21 19.03 -10.30 -17.37
N ALA A 22 19.78 -9.34 -17.93
CA ALA A 22 20.06 -8.07 -17.28
C ALA A 22 18.86 -7.12 -17.34
N LEU A 23 18.13 -7.11 -18.46
CA LEU A 23 16.87 -6.39 -18.60
C LEU A 23 15.81 -6.91 -17.64
N GLU A 24 15.64 -8.23 -17.55
CA GLU A 24 14.70 -8.86 -16.63
C GLU A 24 15.06 -8.56 -15.17
N PHE A 25 16.34 -8.65 -14.80
CA PHE A 25 16.81 -8.26 -13.48
C PHE A 25 16.48 -6.79 -13.14
N LEU A 26 16.78 -5.86 -14.04
CA LEU A 26 16.48 -4.44 -13.86
C LEU A 26 14.97 -4.17 -13.80
N PHE A 27 14.16 -4.93 -14.53
CA PHE A 27 12.71 -4.87 -14.44
C PHE A 27 12.23 -5.31 -13.05
N CYS A 28 12.72 -6.44 -12.52
CA CYS A 28 12.42 -6.88 -11.16
C CYS A 28 12.83 -5.83 -10.11
N CYS A 29 14.05 -5.27 -10.20
CA CYS A 29 14.52 -4.18 -9.34
C CYS A 29 13.59 -2.96 -9.39
N THR A 30 13.14 -2.59 -10.60
CA THR A 30 12.22 -1.47 -10.80
C THR A 30 10.88 -1.72 -10.11
N VAL A 31 10.29 -2.90 -10.27
CA VAL A 31 9.02 -3.25 -9.63
C VAL A 31 9.15 -3.23 -8.10
N ILE A 32 10.23 -3.80 -7.56
CA ILE A 32 10.51 -3.76 -6.11
C ILE A 32 10.58 -2.31 -5.62
N GLN A 33 11.36 -1.46 -6.30
CA GLN A 33 11.52 -0.07 -5.87
C GLN A 33 10.21 0.74 -5.99
N LEU A 34 9.36 0.45 -6.98
CA LEU A 34 8.02 1.05 -7.10
C LEU A 34 7.06 0.60 -5.99
N HIS A 35 7.16 -0.66 -5.55
CA HIS A 35 6.38 -1.12 -4.38
C HIS A 35 6.85 -0.40 -3.11
N LEU A 36 8.16 -0.29 -2.92
CA LEU A 36 8.74 0.46 -1.80
C LEU A 36 8.37 1.95 -1.84
N SER A 37 8.29 2.57 -3.02
CA SER A 37 7.91 3.98 -3.13
C SER A 37 6.46 4.23 -2.73
N ARG A 38 5.55 3.28 -3.02
CA ARG A 38 4.13 3.38 -2.59
C ARG A 38 4.00 3.24 -1.09
N LEU A 39 4.71 2.28 -0.49
CA LEU A 39 4.77 2.16 0.97
C LEU A 39 5.36 3.43 1.59
N ALA A 40 6.46 3.95 1.04
CA ALA A 40 7.08 5.17 1.51
C ALA A 40 6.13 6.37 1.48
N GLU A 41 5.29 6.51 0.45
CA GLU A 41 4.26 7.57 0.38
C GLU A 41 3.31 7.54 1.58
N GLU A 42 2.80 6.35 1.93
CA GLU A 42 1.92 6.18 3.10
C GLU A 42 2.63 6.59 4.38
N LEU A 43 3.90 6.20 4.56
CA LEU A 43 4.67 6.56 5.75
C LEU A 43 4.93 8.08 5.83
N VAL A 44 5.20 8.74 4.70
CA VAL A 44 5.33 10.21 4.64
C VAL A 44 4.01 10.87 5.01
N LEU A 45 2.90 10.39 4.44
CA LEU A 45 1.57 10.96 4.71
C LEU A 45 1.15 10.74 6.16
N TRP A 46 1.28 9.53 6.68
CA TRP A 46 0.85 9.16 8.04
C TRP A 46 1.68 9.83 9.13
N SER A 47 2.93 10.17 8.85
CA SER A 47 3.81 10.89 9.78
C SER A 47 3.64 12.42 9.74
N SER A 48 2.89 12.95 8.76
CA SER A 48 2.60 14.39 8.67
C SER A 48 1.83 14.90 9.90
N LYS A 49 1.87 16.21 10.12
CA LYS A 49 1.21 16.83 11.28
C LYS A 49 -0.32 16.80 11.15
N GLU A 50 -0.83 16.75 9.94
CA GLU A 50 -2.25 16.71 9.63
C GLU A 50 -2.86 15.34 9.98
N PHE A 51 -2.08 14.26 9.81
CA PHE A 51 -2.52 12.88 10.08
C PHE A 51 -2.10 12.39 11.47
N GLU A 52 -0.80 12.48 11.79
CA GLU A 52 -0.21 11.96 13.04
C GLU A 52 -0.60 10.51 13.37
N PHE A 53 -0.82 9.67 12.36
CA PHE A 53 -1.20 8.26 12.54
C PHE A 53 -0.04 7.40 13.03
N MET A 54 1.19 7.82 12.78
CA MET A 54 2.38 7.09 13.19
C MET A 54 3.55 8.03 13.47
N ARG A 55 4.53 7.49 14.19
CA ARG A 55 5.81 8.14 14.46
C ARG A 55 6.92 7.21 14.03
N ILE A 56 7.90 7.78 13.35
CA ILE A 56 9.14 7.12 12.96
C ILE A 56 10.16 7.39 14.07
N GLY A 57 10.93 6.37 14.45
CA GLY A 57 11.98 6.49 15.46
C GLY A 57 13.05 7.52 15.09
N ASP A 58 13.56 8.26 16.08
CA ASP A 58 14.42 9.45 15.89
C ASP A 58 15.69 9.16 15.09
N ARG A 59 16.22 7.94 15.17
CA ARG A 59 17.40 7.50 14.40
C ARG A 59 17.17 7.50 12.89
N TYR A 60 15.92 7.41 12.45
CA TYR A 60 15.50 7.30 11.04
C TYR A 60 14.93 8.61 10.49
N CYS A 61 14.92 9.66 11.30
CA CYS A 61 14.48 11.00 10.92
C CYS A 61 15.62 12.00 11.09
N THR A 62 15.65 13.03 10.24
CA THR A 62 16.41 14.24 10.53
C THR A 62 15.51 15.28 11.19
N GLY A 63 16.10 16.03 12.14
CA GLY A 63 15.48 17.21 12.71
C GLY A 63 15.84 18.46 11.90
N SER A 64 14.96 19.46 11.90
CA SER A 64 15.31 20.78 11.38
C SER A 64 16.14 21.58 12.38
N SER A 65 17.22 22.21 11.92
CA SER A 65 18.03 23.14 12.72
C SER A 65 17.26 24.41 13.14
N ILE A 66 16.16 24.74 12.46
CA ILE A 66 15.30 25.90 12.73
C ILE A 66 14.02 25.49 13.49
N MET A 67 13.51 24.28 13.24
CA MET A 67 12.27 23.77 13.85
C MET A 67 12.53 22.46 14.60
N PRO A 68 12.87 22.53 15.90
CA PRO A 68 13.25 21.35 16.71
C PRO A 68 12.17 20.27 16.78
N GLN A 69 10.90 20.64 16.61
CA GLN A 69 9.75 19.74 16.61
C GLN A 69 9.51 19.04 15.27
N LYS A 70 10.10 19.54 14.17
CA LYS A 70 9.88 18.99 12.82
C LYS A 70 10.84 17.81 12.60
N LYS A 71 10.27 16.61 12.57
CA LYS A 71 10.94 15.37 12.15
C LYS A 71 10.56 15.08 10.71
N ASN A 72 11.56 14.95 9.83
CA ASN A 72 11.32 14.65 8.43
C ASN A 72 11.39 13.13 8.20
N PRO A 73 10.49 12.54 7.41
CA PRO A 73 10.56 11.14 7.00
C PRO A 73 11.57 10.95 5.85
N ASP A 74 12.84 11.34 6.07
CA ASP A 74 13.84 11.42 5.00
C ASP A 74 14.09 10.08 4.31
N ILE A 75 14.11 8.97 5.06
CA ILE A 75 14.32 7.64 4.50
C ILE A 75 13.19 7.26 3.52
N PRO A 76 11.90 7.31 3.90
CA PRO A 76 10.80 7.16 2.95
C PRO A 76 10.90 8.10 1.75
N GLU A 77 11.22 9.39 1.95
CA GLU A 77 11.36 10.35 0.86
C GLU A 77 12.48 9.95 -0.13
N LEU A 78 13.64 9.53 0.37
CA LEU A 78 14.76 9.07 -0.44
C LEU A 78 14.46 7.77 -1.18
N ILE A 79 13.81 6.80 -0.53
CA ILE A 79 13.38 5.54 -1.17
C ILE A 79 12.43 5.83 -2.32
N ARG A 80 11.44 6.71 -2.10
CA ARG A 80 10.52 7.17 -3.15
C ARG A 80 11.24 7.85 -4.30
N GLY A 81 12.18 8.77 -4.01
CA GLY A 81 12.99 9.43 -5.05
C GLY A 81 13.86 8.46 -5.85
N LYS A 82 14.44 7.45 -5.19
CA LYS A 82 15.28 6.41 -5.80
C LYS A 82 14.53 5.50 -6.78
N ALA A 83 13.20 5.45 -6.75
CA ALA A 83 12.41 4.76 -7.78
C ALA A 83 12.68 5.32 -9.19
N GLY A 84 12.86 6.63 -9.32
CA GLY A 84 13.22 7.26 -10.60
C GLY A 84 14.59 6.81 -11.10
N ARG A 85 15.58 6.69 -10.19
CA ARG A 85 16.94 6.24 -10.52
C ARG A 85 16.95 4.80 -11.05
N VAL A 86 16.32 3.88 -10.32
CA VAL A 86 16.25 2.45 -10.71
C VAL A 86 15.49 2.27 -12.03
N THR A 87 14.39 3.01 -12.22
CA THR A 87 13.65 3.01 -13.50
C THR A 87 14.52 3.54 -14.65
N GLY A 88 15.33 4.57 -14.38
CA GLY A 88 16.30 5.12 -15.32
C GLY A 88 17.33 4.08 -15.77
N SER A 89 17.83 3.24 -14.85
CA SER A 89 18.75 2.14 -15.18
C SER A 89 18.13 1.16 -16.18
N LEU A 90 16.88 0.75 -15.97
CA LEU A 90 16.16 -0.11 -16.91
C LEU A 90 16.00 0.55 -18.29
N MET A 91 15.57 1.81 -18.32
CA MET A 91 15.39 2.55 -19.57
C MET A 91 16.72 2.71 -20.33
N SER A 92 17.81 2.95 -19.61
CA SER A 92 19.14 3.06 -20.21
C SER A 92 19.53 1.77 -20.91
N LEU A 93 19.43 0.61 -20.24
CA LEU A 93 19.81 -0.66 -20.87
C LEU A 93 18.88 -1.04 -22.02
N LEU A 94 17.57 -0.80 -21.89
CA LEU A 94 16.62 -1.00 -23.00
C LEU A 94 17.03 -0.21 -24.24
N MET A 95 17.45 1.06 -24.07
CA MET A 95 17.88 1.90 -25.17
C MET A 95 19.25 1.50 -25.72
N THR A 96 20.17 1.03 -24.88
CA THR A 96 21.46 0.48 -25.31
C THR A 96 21.27 -0.73 -26.22
N VAL A 97 20.36 -1.66 -25.87
CA VAL A 97 20.15 -2.89 -26.65
C VAL A 97 19.32 -2.66 -27.91
N LYS A 98 18.46 -1.63 -27.92
CA LYS A 98 17.52 -1.36 -29.01
C LYS A 98 18.24 -1.20 -30.36
N GLY A 99 17.98 -2.14 -31.27
CA GLY A 99 18.47 -2.09 -32.65
C GLY A 99 19.95 -2.39 -32.81
N LEU A 100 20.62 -2.96 -31.79
CA LEU A 100 21.98 -3.46 -31.93
C LEU A 100 22.01 -4.64 -32.91
N PRO A 101 22.90 -4.61 -33.93
CA PRO A 101 23.09 -5.77 -34.79
C PRO A 101 23.79 -6.90 -34.03
N LEU A 102 23.58 -8.15 -34.45
CA LEU A 102 24.32 -9.28 -33.89
C LEU A 102 25.83 -9.17 -34.23
N THR A 103 26.76 -9.58 -33.36
CA THR A 103 26.57 -10.26 -32.06
C THR A 103 27.03 -9.35 -30.91
N TYR A 104 28.28 -9.45 -30.49
CA TYR A 104 28.86 -8.52 -29.52
C TYR A 104 29.18 -7.16 -30.16
N ASN A 105 28.73 -6.09 -29.52
CA ASN A 105 29.11 -4.71 -29.81
C ASN A 105 29.63 -4.06 -28.54
N ARG A 106 30.50 -3.05 -28.68
CA ARG A 106 31.14 -2.40 -27.53
C ARG A 106 30.15 -1.65 -26.64
N ASP A 107 29.00 -1.27 -27.19
CA ASP A 107 27.83 -0.70 -26.50
C ASP A 107 27.40 -1.56 -25.30
N LEU A 108 27.55 -2.89 -25.39
CA LEU A 108 27.25 -3.83 -24.30
C LEU A 108 28.23 -3.73 -23.12
N GLN A 109 29.21 -2.81 -23.15
CA GLN A 109 29.99 -2.44 -21.98
C GLN A 109 29.14 -1.65 -20.97
N GLU A 110 28.14 -0.90 -21.43
CA GLU A 110 27.21 -0.04 -20.66
C GLU A 110 26.15 -0.83 -19.87
N ASP A 111 26.20 -2.17 -19.88
CA ASP A 111 25.30 -3.02 -19.11
C ASP A 111 25.56 -2.95 -17.59
N LYS A 112 26.83 -2.83 -17.18
CA LYS A 112 27.28 -3.01 -15.79
C LYS A 112 26.82 -1.91 -14.86
N GLU A 113 27.05 -0.66 -15.23
CA GLU A 113 26.79 0.48 -14.34
C GLU A 113 25.31 0.58 -13.95
N PRO A 114 24.33 0.49 -14.89
CA PRO A 114 22.91 0.48 -14.53
C PRO A 114 22.52 -0.67 -13.62
N ILE A 115 23.07 -1.88 -13.86
CA ILE A 115 22.79 -3.08 -13.07
C ILE A 115 23.31 -2.93 -11.63
N PHE A 116 24.59 -2.55 -11.47
CA PHE A 116 25.20 -2.42 -10.15
C PHE A 116 24.52 -1.33 -9.34
N ASP A 117 24.24 -0.18 -9.96
CA ASP A 117 23.57 0.92 -9.29
C ASP A 117 22.14 0.57 -8.84
N ALA A 118 21.40 -0.16 -9.69
CA ALA A 118 20.06 -0.63 -9.34
C ALA A 118 20.10 -1.66 -8.21
N LEU A 119 21.03 -2.61 -8.25
CA LEU A 119 21.22 -3.61 -7.19
C LEU A 119 21.53 -2.94 -5.85
N ASP A 120 22.55 -2.08 -5.81
CA ASP A 120 22.97 -1.39 -4.58
C ASP A 120 21.82 -0.53 -4.02
N THR A 121 21.09 0.16 -4.91
CA THR A 121 19.96 1.00 -4.51
C THR A 121 18.81 0.18 -3.93
N VAL A 122 18.41 -0.92 -4.59
CA VAL A 122 17.29 -1.75 -4.15
C VAL A 122 17.64 -2.49 -2.86
N GLN A 123 18.84 -3.05 -2.75
CA GLN A 123 19.29 -3.74 -1.56
C GLN A 123 19.33 -2.80 -0.34
N ALA A 124 19.89 -1.60 -0.50
CA ALA A 124 19.89 -0.59 0.56
C ALA A 124 18.47 -0.15 0.94
N SER A 125 17.59 0.06 -0.05
CA SER A 125 16.21 0.48 0.19
C SER A 125 15.40 -0.59 0.93
N LEU A 126 15.56 -1.87 0.57
CA LEU A 126 14.92 -2.99 1.29
C LEU A 126 15.41 -3.09 2.73
N SER A 127 16.73 -3.07 2.93
CA SER A 127 17.33 -3.20 4.26
C SER A 127 16.88 -2.10 5.20
N ILE A 128 16.93 -0.84 4.77
CA ILE A 128 16.57 0.28 5.63
C ILE A 128 15.05 0.40 5.82
N MET A 129 14.24 0.01 4.83
CA MET A 129 12.78 -0.05 4.99
C MET A 129 12.39 -1.09 6.04
N ALA A 130 12.99 -2.28 6.03
CA ALA A 130 12.73 -3.30 7.03
C ALA A 130 13.07 -2.82 8.45
N GLU A 131 14.24 -2.19 8.63
CA GLU A 131 14.64 -1.61 9.92
C GLU A 131 13.69 -0.49 10.37
N LEU A 132 13.25 0.36 9.43
CA LEU A 132 12.31 1.44 9.71
C LEU A 132 10.95 0.90 10.16
N LEU A 133 10.40 -0.11 9.48
CA LEU A 133 9.10 -0.71 9.80
C LEU A 133 9.06 -1.31 11.21
N ASP A 134 10.17 -1.91 11.65
CA ASP A 134 10.32 -2.46 13.01
C ASP A 134 10.34 -1.37 14.10
N ASN A 135 10.65 -0.12 13.70
CA ASN A 135 10.79 1.02 14.59
C ASN A 135 9.66 2.05 14.43
N LEU A 136 8.49 1.62 13.97
CA LEU A 136 7.29 2.44 13.89
C LEU A 136 6.46 2.36 15.16
N THR A 137 5.89 3.49 15.57
CA THR A 137 4.86 3.54 16.61
C THR A 137 3.58 4.11 16.03
N PHE A 138 2.49 3.35 16.09
CA PHE A 138 1.17 3.80 15.63
C PHE A 138 0.42 4.54 16.74
N ASN A 139 -0.23 5.64 16.37
CA ASN A 139 -1.14 6.37 17.23
C ASN A 139 -2.57 5.88 16.98
N THR A 140 -2.91 4.76 17.62
CA THR A 140 -4.19 4.07 17.43
C THR A 140 -5.38 4.95 17.82
N GLU A 141 -5.23 5.85 18.79
CA GLU A 141 -6.27 6.80 19.19
C GLU A 141 -6.57 7.80 18.07
N LYS A 142 -5.54 8.38 17.44
CA LYS A 142 -5.72 9.30 16.29
C LYS A 142 -6.32 8.58 15.09
N MET A 143 -5.83 7.38 14.79
CA MET A 143 -6.38 6.55 13.71
C MET A 143 -7.85 6.24 13.96
N GLN A 144 -8.21 5.82 15.18
CA GLN A 144 -9.60 5.56 15.56
C GLN A 144 -10.46 6.82 15.47
N ALA A 145 -9.98 7.97 15.95
CA ALA A 145 -10.71 9.23 15.85
C ALA A 145 -10.97 9.63 14.38
N ALA A 146 -10.00 9.41 13.49
CA ALA A 146 -10.19 9.64 12.07
C ALA A 146 -11.25 8.71 11.45
N THR A 147 -11.52 7.56 12.07
CA THR A 147 -12.60 6.67 11.61
C THR A 147 -14.01 7.15 11.95
N LEU A 148 -14.15 8.12 12.86
CA LEU A 148 -15.47 8.54 13.35
C LEU A 148 -16.17 9.53 12.43
N GLY A 149 -15.46 10.12 11.46
CA GLY A 149 -16.01 11.16 10.59
C GLY A 149 -16.22 10.71 9.14
N GLY A 150 -17.03 11.46 8.41
CA GLY A 150 -17.16 11.34 6.96
C GLY A 150 -18.15 10.27 6.51
N PHE A 151 -19.06 9.85 7.40
CA PHE A 151 -20.12 8.89 7.09
C PHE A 151 -19.62 7.56 6.52
N MET A 152 -18.44 7.07 6.97
CA MET A 152 -17.82 5.85 6.42
C MET A 152 -18.71 4.61 6.50
N THR A 153 -19.61 4.55 7.49
CA THR A 153 -20.56 3.45 7.65
C THR A 153 -21.86 3.61 6.84
N ALA A 154 -21.95 4.62 5.96
CA ALA A 154 -23.09 4.80 5.05
C ALA A 154 -23.29 3.58 4.13
N THR A 155 -22.19 3.02 3.62
CA THR A 155 -22.23 1.81 2.80
C THR A 155 -22.74 0.61 3.60
N ASP A 156 -22.31 0.48 4.87
CA ASP A 156 -22.78 -0.57 5.76
C ASP A 156 -24.30 -0.47 6.04
N LEU A 157 -24.83 0.75 6.19
CA LEU A 157 -26.27 0.98 6.31
C LEU A 157 -27.03 0.58 5.02
N ALA A 158 -26.46 0.85 3.84
CA ALA A 158 -27.06 0.43 2.58
C ALA A 158 -27.08 -1.11 2.47
N ASP A 159 -25.97 -1.77 2.79
CA ASP A 159 -25.85 -3.23 2.83
C ASP A 159 -26.84 -3.85 3.84
N TYR A 160 -27.01 -3.23 5.00
CA TYR A 160 -28.00 -3.64 6.02
C TYR A 160 -29.43 -3.64 5.45
N LEU A 161 -29.84 -2.57 4.76
CA LEU A 161 -31.17 -2.49 4.15
C LEU A 161 -31.34 -3.54 3.04
N VAL A 162 -30.28 -3.79 2.26
CA VAL A 162 -30.28 -4.83 1.22
C VAL A 162 -30.46 -6.22 1.81
N ARG A 163 -29.77 -6.53 2.92
CA ARG A 163 -29.95 -7.79 3.65
C ARG A 163 -31.38 -7.95 4.20
N LYS A 164 -32.09 -6.85 4.44
CA LYS A 164 -33.52 -6.84 4.79
C LYS A 164 -34.45 -6.81 3.57
N ASN A 165 -33.98 -7.27 2.41
CA ASN A 165 -34.71 -7.39 1.15
C ASN A 165 -35.09 -6.06 0.47
N MET A 166 -34.39 -4.96 0.77
CA MET A 166 -34.53 -3.72 -0.01
C MET A 166 -33.65 -3.76 -1.27
N PRO A 167 -34.16 -3.44 -2.47
CA PRO A 167 -33.30 -3.30 -3.65
C PRO A 167 -32.21 -2.24 -3.45
N PHE A 168 -30.97 -2.51 -3.86
CA PHE A 168 -29.82 -1.64 -3.59
C PHE A 168 -30.04 -0.18 -4.00
N ARG A 169 -30.64 0.08 -5.16
CA ARG A 169 -30.96 1.45 -5.62
C ARG A 169 -31.86 2.20 -4.63
N GLN A 170 -32.82 1.50 -4.03
CA GLN A 170 -33.72 2.08 -3.03
C GLN A 170 -32.98 2.30 -1.71
N ALA A 171 -32.16 1.32 -1.28
CA ALA A 171 -31.33 1.43 -0.07
C ALA A 171 -30.37 2.62 -0.17
N HIS A 172 -29.62 2.75 -1.27
CA HIS A 172 -28.75 3.89 -1.53
C HIS A 172 -29.52 5.22 -1.50
N GLY A 173 -30.73 5.27 -2.08
CA GLY A 173 -31.57 6.47 -2.01
C GLY A 173 -32.05 6.82 -0.59
N VAL A 174 -32.34 5.82 0.24
CA VAL A 174 -32.67 6.00 1.67
C VAL A 174 -31.45 6.55 2.42
N VAL A 175 -30.30 5.91 2.29
CA VAL A 175 -29.04 6.31 2.95
C VAL A 175 -28.64 7.72 2.55
N GLY A 176 -28.73 8.08 1.27
CA GLY A 176 -28.40 9.43 0.81
C GLY A 176 -29.24 10.52 1.50
N ARG A 177 -30.52 10.26 1.79
CA ARG A 177 -31.36 11.20 2.55
C ARG A 177 -30.98 11.28 4.03
N ILE A 178 -30.58 10.15 4.63
CA ILE A 178 -30.12 10.11 6.01
C ILE A 178 -28.80 10.87 6.15
N VAL A 179 -27.83 10.63 5.26
CA VAL A 179 -26.55 11.36 5.22
C VAL A 179 -26.78 12.86 5.01
N ALA A 180 -27.68 13.26 4.10
CA ALA A 180 -28.02 14.67 3.92
C ALA A 180 -28.59 15.31 5.20
N LEU A 181 -29.43 14.58 5.95
CA LEU A 181 -29.93 15.05 7.26
C LEU A 181 -28.80 15.21 8.28
N CYS A 182 -27.91 14.22 8.37
CA CYS A 182 -26.73 14.25 9.24
C CYS A 182 -25.83 15.45 8.93
N GLN A 183 -25.53 15.68 7.65
CA GLN A 183 -24.75 16.84 7.19
C GLN A 183 -25.40 18.17 7.58
N GLN A 184 -26.72 18.31 7.41
CA GLN A 184 -27.45 19.52 7.80
C GLN A 184 -27.38 19.79 9.31
N ARG A 185 -27.24 18.75 10.13
CA ARG A 185 -27.22 18.84 11.59
C ARG A 185 -25.81 18.82 12.20
N GLY A 186 -24.79 18.52 11.42
CA GLY A 186 -23.42 18.36 11.90
C GLY A 186 -23.24 17.18 12.86
N VAL A 187 -23.97 16.07 12.62
CA VAL A 187 -23.90 14.83 13.41
C VAL A 187 -23.56 13.65 12.50
N GLU A 188 -23.10 12.54 13.07
CA GLU A 188 -22.82 11.30 12.33
C GLU A 188 -24.02 10.35 12.27
N LEU A 189 -23.92 9.30 11.46
CA LEU A 189 -25.00 8.31 11.30
C LEU A 189 -25.35 7.61 12.62
N VAL A 190 -24.33 7.32 13.43
CA VAL A 190 -24.46 6.65 14.73
C VAL A 190 -25.18 7.51 15.78
N ASP A 191 -25.19 8.83 15.60
CA ASP A 191 -25.80 9.78 16.54
C ASP A 191 -27.33 9.90 16.37
N LEU A 192 -27.87 9.47 15.22
CA LEU A 192 -29.31 9.53 14.97
C LEU A 192 -30.06 8.52 15.84
N LYS A 193 -31.19 8.94 16.42
CA LYS A 193 -32.05 8.04 17.20
C LYS A 193 -32.79 7.06 16.29
N LEU A 194 -33.09 5.87 16.82
CA LEU A 194 -33.76 4.82 16.07
C LEU A 194 -35.10 5.27 15.48
N ASP A 195 -35.87 6.04 16.25
CA ASP A 195 -37.16 6.56 15.78
C ASP A 195 -37.01 7.51 14.60
N GLU A 196 -35.92 8.28 14.55
CA GLU A 196 -35.61 9.15 13.43
C GLU A 196 -35.21 8.35 12.20
N LEU A 197 -34.34 7.34 12.37
CA LEU A 197 -33.95 6.44 11.29
C LEU A 197 -35.16 5.70 10.69
N ARG A 198 -36.11 5.29 11.55
CA ARG A 198 -37.36 4.63 11.14
C ARG A 198 -38.27 5.51 10.27
N THR A 199 -38.15 6.83 10.34
CA THR A 199 -38.88 7.72 9.42
C THR A 199 -38.44 7.54 7.96
N PHE A 200 -37.20 7.09 7.73
CA PHE A 200 -36.66 6.86 6.39
C PHE A 200 -36.93 5.45 5.86
N SER A 201 -36.99 4.45 6.74
CA SER A 201 -37.33 3.06 6.39
C SER A 201 -37.80 2.27 7.62
N LYS A 202 -38.95 1.60 7.48
CA LYS A 202 -39.49 0.71 8.53
C LYS A 202 -38.64 -0.55 8.76
N LEU A 203 -37.71 -0.86 7.85
CA LEU A 203 -36.79 -2.00 7.97
C LEU A 203 -35.65 -1.71 8.97
N ILE A 204 -35.49 -0.46 9.43
CA ILE A 204 -34.44 -0.11 10.39
C ILE A 204 -34.89 -0.47 11.80
N GLU A 205 -34.09 -1.30 12.47
CA GLU A 205 -34.31 -1.80 13.82
C GLU A 205 -33.08 -1.51 14.70
N ALA A 206 -33.14 -1.88 15.98
CA ALA A 206 -32.11 -1.52 16.96
C ALA A 206 -30.74 -2.17 16.66
N ASP A 207 -30.72 -3.26 15.88
CA ASP A 207 -29.51 -3.93 15.39
C ASP A 207 -28.67 -3.04 14.46
N ILE A 208 -29.23 -1.94 13.93
CA ILE A 208 -28.49 -1.03 13.03
C ILE A 208 -27.23 -0.45 13.66
N TYR A 209 -27.24 -0.18 14.97
CA TYR A 209 -26.09 0.41 15.67
C TYR A 209 -24.89 -0.54 15.74
N GLN A 210 -25.12 -1.86 15.62
CA GLN A 210 -24.02 -2.81 15.48
C GLN A 210 -23.28 -2.58 14.17
N VAL A 211 -24.03 -2.37 13.08
CA VAL A 211 -23.49 -2.16 11.72
C VAL A 211 -22.90 -0.76 11.54
N LEU A 212 -23.45 0.24 12.21
CA LEU A 212 -22.93 1.62 12.18
C LEU A 212 -21.69 1.83 13.05
N SER A 213 -21.34 0.86 13.91
CA SER A 213 -20.09 0.90 14.66
C SER A 213 -18.91 0.56 13.76
N ILE A 214 -17.74 1.15 14.02
CA ILE A 214 -16.51 0.89 13.25
C ILE A 214 -16.12 -0.59 13.32
N ALA A 215 -16.17 -1.17 14.53
CA ALA A 215 -15.88 -2.59 14.72
C ALA A 215 -16.86 -3.49 13.94
N GLY A 216 -18.15 -3.14 13.90
CA GLY A 216 -19.15 -3.88 13.13
C GLY A 216 -18.96 -3.73 11.62
N SER A 217 -18.63 -2.54 11.13
CA SER A 217 -18.31 -2.30 9.72
C SER A 217 -17.13 -3.15 9.27
N VAL A 218 -16.01 -3.11 10.01
CA VAL A 218 -14.80 -3.92 9.74
C VAL A 218 -15.11 -5.41 9.78
N ASN A 219 -15.74 -5.89 10.85
CA ASN A 219 -16.01 -7.31 11.03
C ASN A 219 -17.14 -7.86 10.15
N SER A 220 -17.88 -7.00 9.44
CA SER A 220 -18.84 -7.43 8.41
C SER A 220 -18.17 -7.90 7.12
N ARG A 221 -16.91 -7.49 6.88
CA ARG A 221 -16.15 -7.78 5.65
C ARG A 221 -15.44 -9.14 5.74
N VAL A 222 -16.23 -10.20 5.83
CA VAL A 222 -15.77 -11.59 6.06
C VAL A 222 -15.38 -12.36 4.80
N SER A 223 -15.53 -11.78 3.61
CA SER A 223 -15.07 -12.38 2.35
C SER A 223 -13.56 -12.61 2.38
N ALA A 224 -13.07 -13.54 1.55
CA ALA A 224 -11.62 -13.75 1.39
C ALA A 224 -10.93 -12.43 0.99
N GLY A 225 -9.87 -12.06 1.72
CA GLY A 225 -9.17 -10.78 1.55
C GLY A 225 -9.87 -9.57 2.18
N GLY A 226 -10.97 -9.77 2.91
CA GLY A 226 -11.66 -8.71 3.63
C GLY A 226 -10.93 -8.25 4.90
N THR A 227 -11.43 -7.17 5.51
CA THR A 227 -10.79 -6.49 6.64
C THR A 227 -11.24 -7.00 8.02
N ALA A 228 -12.16 -7.97 8.08
CA ALA A 228 -12.57 -8.55 9.34
C ALA A 228 -11.37 -9.16 10.10
N GLU A 229 -11.35 -9.04 11.43
CA GLU A 229 -10.22 -9.47 12.26
C GLU A 229 -9.80 -10.91 11.98
N VAL A 230 -10.78 -11.82 11.87
CA VAL A 230 -10.54 -13.22 11.53
C VAL A 230 -9.87 -13.40 10.16
N ARG A 231 -10.19 -12.56 9.17
CA ARG A 231 -9.59 -12.65 7.83
C ARG A 231 -8.16 -12.12 7.82
N VAL A 232 -7.89 -11.06 8.59
CA VAL A 232 -6.55 -10.50 8.75
C VAL A 232 -5.64 -11.48 9.50
N ALA A 233 -6.13 -12.10 10.58
CA ALA A 233 -5.40 -13.13 11.31
C ALA A 233 -5.04 -14.32 10.40
N GLU A 234 -6.00 -14.85 9.64
CA GLU A 234 -5.72 -15.92 8.66
C GLU A 234 -4.73 -15.50 7.56
N ALA A 235 -4.73 -14.22 7.16
CA ALA A 235 -3.78 -13.71 6.18
C ALA A 235 -2.36 -13.62 6.75
N LEU A 236 -2.23 -13.23 8.02
CA LEU A 236 -0.96 -13.22 8.74
C LEU A 236 -0.39 -14.63 8.85
N ASP A 237 -1.18 -15.59 9.35
CA ASP A 237 -0.75 -16.99 9.48
C ASP A 237 -0.25 -17.57 8.14
N ARG A 238 -0.98 -17.29 7.05
CA ARG A 238 -0.55 -17.72 5.70
C ARG A 238 0.76 -17.07 5.27
N ALA A 239 0.96 -15.79 5.56
CA ALA A 239 2.19 -15.09 5.22
C ALA A 239 3.38 -15.65 5.99
N GLU A 240 3.22 -15.91 7.29
CA GLU A 240 4.26 -16.52 8.12
C GLU A 240 4.66 -17.92 7.62
N GLN A 241 3.69 -18.75 7.24
CA GLN A 241 3.95 -20.07 6.65
C GLN A 241 4.70 -19.97 5.31
N GLN A 242 4.31 -19.02 4.45
CA GLN A 242 4.99 -18.82 3.17
C GLN A 242 6.44 -18.34 3.33
N LEU A 243 6.71 -17.57 4.40
CA LEU A 243 8.04 -17.06 4.73
C LEU A 243 8.87 -18.04 5.57
N GLY A 244 8.29 -19.15 6.04
CA GLY A 244 8.96 -20.13 6.90
C GLY A 244 9.29 -19.60 8.29
N ILE A 245 8.48 -18.67 8.81
CA ILE A 245 8.61 -18.09 10.16
C ILE A 245 7.90 -18.96 11.21
N SER A 246 6.83 -19.68 10.81
CA SER A 246 6.04 -20.61 11.62
C SER A 246 6.13 -22.06 11.18
#